data_AF-A0AAE0DB65-F1
#
_entry.id   AF-A0AAE0DB65-F1
#
_cell.length_a   1.000
_cell.length_b   1.000
_cell.length_c   1.000
_cell.angle_alpha   90.00
_cell.angle_beta   90.00
_cell.angle_gamma   90.00
#
_symmetry.space_group_name_H-M   'P 1'
#
loop_
_entity.id
_entity.type
_entity.pdbx_description
1 polymer ?
#
loop_
_entity_poly.entity_id
_entity_poly.type
_entity_poly.pdbx_seq_one_letter_code
_entity_poly.pdbx_strand_id
1 'polypeptide(L)'
;MSAQKHIALAKALPEQLQRFFARWPPASIATAGAPKTGFQELTPNPFAAHKHPDTGKWHDPVYSLRRQAEIVKLARQNGVEELLPPTVKGTESRIAKRVEFGLRVKGTGVGQKVKGKIHERMVMPRYIVMPRRLGGAVTDQVLQDGEEETGYARDAQAHQGVEEEFARIFHLQNCPASTKRGLSTPSTLNMSSSPAAPGGHTHYTVLGLTRKLLQEQAAEQLQQVIKRAYHRALLQNHPDKYPQLKGPGSTVSDSTSSRSPAKSDVLTIDQISTAYKVLSDTKLKAEYDRSLDLAPNNQGLKREEAFQTGIENVDLDDLEFDEGQECWYRSCRCGNSRGFLFTEADLEEVGENGELLVGCQDCSLWMKVHFAIVDE
;
A
#
# COMPACT_ATOMS: atom_id res chain seq x y z
N MET A 1 -2.67 43.94 -32.65
CA MET A 1 -3.56 42.86 -32.17
C MET A 1 -2.81 41.54 -31.89
N SER A 2 -2.04 40.96 -32.82
CA SER A 2 -1.33 39.68 -32.58
C SER A 2 -0.29 39.74 -31.45
N ALA A 3 0.53 40.80 -31.37
CA ALA A 3 1.52 40.96 -30.30
C ALA A 3 0.91 40.98 -28.89
N GLN A 4 -0.20 41.71 -28.70
CA GLN A 4 -0.92 41.73 -27.41
C GLN A 4 -1.50 40.36 -27.05
N LYS A 5 -2.00 39.59 -28.03
CA LYS A 5 -2.44 38.20 -27.81
C LYS A 5 -1.28 37.32 -27.36
N HIS A 6 -0.10 37.45 -27.97
CA HIS A 6 1.07 36.66 -27.56
C HIS A 6 1.56 37.05 -26.16
N ILE A 7 1.52 38.34 -25.81
CA ILE A 7 1.81 38.80 -24.45
C ILE A 7 0.80 38.24 -23.44
N ALA A 8 -0.49 38.20 -23.79
CA ALA A 8 -1.52 37.60 -22.94
C ALA A 8 -1.29 36.09 -22.74
N LEU A 9 -0.92 35.36 -23.81
CA LEU A 9 -0.56 33.94 -23.72
C LEU A 9 0.68 33.72 -22.86
N ALA A 10 1.72 34.54 -23.02
CA ALA A 10 2.93 34.46 -22.19
C ALA A 10 2.64 34.73 -20.71
N LYS A 11 1.75 35.69 -20.41
CA LYS A 11 1.28 35.97 -19.05
C LYS A 11 0.35 34.90 -18.48
N ALA A 12 -0.27 34.08 -19.32
CA ALA A 12 -1.11 32.96 -18.90
C ALA A 12 -0.30 31.70 -18.51
N LEU A 13 1.01 31.67 -18.77
CA LEU A 13 1.88 30.56 -18.37
C LEU A 13 1.91 30.38 -16.84
N PRO A 14 2.12 29.17 -16.32
CA PRO A 14 2.35 28.95 -14.90
C PRO A 14 3.48 29.82 -14.35
N GLU A 15 3.29 30.38 -13.15
CA GLU A 15 4.26 31.31 -12.52
C GLU A 15 5.67 30.71 -12.40
N GLN A 16 5.76 29.39 -12.15
CA GLN A 16 7.04 28.69 -12.09
C GLN A 16 7.83 28.77 -13.41
N LEU A 17 7.15 28.66 -14.56
CA LEU A 17 7.76 28.81 -15.88
C LEU A 17 8.10 30.27 -16.17
N GLN A 18 7.23 31.21 -15.80
CA GLN A 18 7.51 32.65 -15.96
C GLN A 18 8.77 33.06 -15.19
N ARG A 19 8.89 32.66 -13.91
CA ARG A 19 10.08 32.91 -13.09
C ARG A 19 11.33 32.24 -13.66
N PHE A 20 11.19 31.04 -14.24
CA PHE A 20 12.29 30.35 -14.90
C PHE A 20 12.78 31.13 -16.13
N PHE A 21 11.89 31.49 -17.05
CA PHE A 21 12.26 32.23 -18.26
C PHE A 21 12.75 33.66 -17.99
N ALA A 22 12.25 34.31 -16.93
CA ALA A 22 12.78 35.60 -16.48
C ALA A 22 14.25 35.49 -16.01
N ARG A 23 14.61 34.35 -15.41
CA ARG A 23 15.93 34.12 -14.83
C ARG A 23 16.91 33.53 -15.85
N TRP A 24 16.44 32.65 -16.73
CA TRP A 24 17.19 32.03 -17.84
C TRP A 24 16.42 32.19 -19.16
N PRO A 25 16.47 33.36 -19.80
CA PRO A 25 15.86 33.57 -21.11
C PRO A 25 16.63 32.80 -22.20
N PRO A 26 15.99 31.91 -23.00
CA PRO A 26 16.63 31.28 -24.14
C PRO A 26 16.96 32.29 -25.25
N ALA A 27 17.96 31.97 -26.07
CA ALA A 27 18.37 32.82 -27.18
C ALA A 27 17.24 33.12 -28.18
N SER A 28 16.26 32.22 -28.32
CA SER A 28 15.11 32.38 -29.22
C SER A 28 14.17 33.53 -28.82
N ILE A 29 14.11 33.88 -27.53
CA ILE A 29 13.26 34.96 -27.03
C ILE A 29 14.06 36.21 -26.63
N ALA A 30 15.35 36.04 -26.34
CA ALA A 30 16.23 37.15 -26.02
C ALA A 30 16.42 38.04 -27.26
N THR A 31 16.41 39.35 -27.07
CA THR A 31 16.75 40.30 -28.14
C THR A 31 18.18 40.03 -28.60
N ALA A 32 18.41 40.01 -29.91
CA ALA A 32 19.74 39.76 -30.48
C ALA A 32 20.76 40.76 -29.88
N GLY A 33 21.74 40.24 -29.13
CA GLY A 33 22.76 41.05 -28.45
C GLY A 33 22.41 41.47 -27.01
N ALA A 34 21.33 40.99 -26.42
CA ALA A 34 21.02 41.26 -25.02
C ALA A 34 22.10 40.68 -24.08
N PRO A 35 22.49 41.40 -23.01
CA PRO A 35 23.44 40.89 -22.03
C PRO A 35 22.87 39.65 -21.34
N LYS A 36 23.77 38.71 -21.01
CA LYS A 36 23.41 37.51 -20.24
C LYS A 36 22.89 37.95 -18.87
N THR A 37 21.94 37.19 -18.32
CA THR A 37 21.52 37.43 -16.94
C THR A 37 22.65 37.01 -15.99
N GLY A 38 22.76 37.64 -14.82
CA GLY A 38 23.77 37.24 -13.82
C GLY A 38 23.69 35.74 -13.46
N PHE A 39 22.53 35.11 -13.59
CA PHE A 39 22.37 33.67 -13.40
C PHE A 39 22.91 32.81 -14.56
N GLN A 40 22.86 33.31 -15.80
CA GLN A 40 23.48 32.65 -16.95
C GLN A 40 25.01 32.78 -16.96
N GLU A 41 25.53 33.86 -16.38
CA GLU A 41 26.98 34.06 -16.20
C GLU A 41 27.55 33.08 -15.18
N LEU A 42 26.86 32.89 -14.06
CA LEU A 42 27.26 31.92 -13.02
C LEU A 42 27.15 30.47 -13.48
N THR A 43 26.11 30.13 -14.24
CA THR A 43 25.90 28.75 -14.69
C THR A 43 25.29 28.74 -16.10
N PRO A 44 26.05 28.29 -17.12
CA PRO A 44 25.57 28.26 -18.50
C PRO A 44 24.29 27.42 -18.70
N ASN A 45 24.18 26.27 -18.02
CA ASN A 45 22.98 25.43 -18.04
C ASN A 45 22.49 25.15 -16.61
N PRO A 46 21.29 25.63 -16.21
CA PRO A 46 20.78 25.46 -14.85
C PRO A 46 20.40 24.01 -14.49
N PHE A 47 20.36 23.12 -15.49
CA PHE A 47 19.98 21.72 -15.34
C PHE A 47 21.17 20.75 -15.29
N ALA A 48 22.37 21.22 -15.63
CA ALA A 48 23.59 20.41 -15.60
C ALA A 48 24.43 20.76 -14.37
N ALA A 49 25.11 19.76 -13.82
CA ALA A 49 26.19 20.00 -12.87
C ALA A 49 27.32 20.75 -13.60
N HIS A 50 27.91 21.74 -12.96
CA HIS A 50 29.01 22.50 -13.52
C HIS A 50 30.22 22.42 -12.61
N LYS A 51 31.41 22.41 -13.21
CA LYS A 51 32.66 22.44 -12.46
C LYS A 51 33.09 23.89 -12.30
N HIS A 52 33.30 24.32 -11.06
CA HIS A 52 33.78 25.67 -10.79
C HIS A 52 35.22 25.82 -11.30
N PRO A 53 35.56 26.91 -12.02
CA PRO A 53 36.88 27.09 -12.62
C PRO A 53 38.00 27.13 -11.58
N ASP A 54 37.82 27.92 -10.51
CA ASP A 54 38.89 28.14 -9.53
C ASP A 54 39.04 26.99 -8.51
N THR A 55 37.93 26.49 -7.95
CA THR A 55 37.97 25.43 -6.92
C THR A 55 38.06 24.03 -7.52
N GLY A 56 37.75 23.85 -8.80
CA GLY A 56 37.71 22.55 -9.47
C GLY A 56 36.63 21.60 -8.94
N LYS A 57 35.76 22.04 -8.02
CA LYS A 57 34.68 21.23 -7.45
C LYS A 57 33.48 21.22 -8.38
N TRP A 58 32.78 20.08 -8.41
CA TRP A 58 31.50 19.98 -9.09
C TRP A 58 30.42 20.55 -8.20
N HIS A 59 29.68 21.51 -8.73
CA HIS A 59 28.46 22.03 -8.11
C HIS A 59 27.26 21.29 -8.69
N ASP A 60 26.32 20.98 -7.80
CA ASP A 60 25.04 20.42 -8.18
C ASP A 60 24.26 21.36 -9.12
N PRO A 61 23.40 20.81 -9.99
CA PRO A 61 22.56 21.64 -10.84
C PRO A 61 21.63 22.51 -9.98
N VAL A 62 21.43 23.76 -10.40
CA VAL A 62 20.55 24.74 -9.72
C VAL A 62 19.14 24.16 -9.51
N TYR A 63 18.67 23.37 -10.48
CA TYR A 63 17.45 22.58 -10.35
C TYR A 63 17.79 21.10 -10.26
N SER A 64 17.36 20.45 -9.18
CA SER A 64 17.45 19.00 -9.01
C SER A 64 16.67 18.24 -10.09
N LEU A 65 17.02 16.96 -10.33
CA LEU A 65 16.36 16.13 -11.35
C LEU A 65 14.83 16.02 -11.18
N ARG A 66 14.33 16.14 -9.95
CA ARG A 66 12.89 16.22 -9.66
C ARG A 66 12.28 17.52 -10.19
N ARG A 67 12.87 18.66 -9.82
CA ARG A 67 12.41 19.99 -10.27
C ARG A 67 12.54 20.15 -11.78
N GLN A 68 13.58 19.58 -12.38
CA GLN A 68 13.72 19.51 -13.85
C GLN A 68 12.53 18.78 -14.48
N ALA A 69 12.12 17.64 -13.93
CA ALA A 69 10.97 16.89 -14.44
C ALA A 69 9.64 17.66 -14.26
N GLU A 70 9.48 18.38 -13.15
CA GLU A 70 8.31 19.24 -12.91
C GLU A 70 8.23 20.39 -13.93
N ILE A 71 9.35 21.10 -14.16
CA ILE A 71 9.45 22.17 -15.16
C ILE A 71 9.20 21.64 -16.58
N VAL A 72 9.83 20.51 -16.95
CA VAL A 72 9.61 19.88 -18.27
C VAL A 72 8.16 19.43 -18.44
N LYS A 73 7.53 18.90 -17.38
CA LYS A 73 6.12 18.51 -17.42
C LYS A 73 5.21 19.72 -17.65
N LEU A 74 5.43 20.82 -16.94
CA LEU A 74 4.69 22.07 -17.14
C LEU A 74 4.93 22.63 -18.54
N ALA A 75 6.18 22.64 -19.01
CA ALA A 75 6.53 23.18 -20.32
C ALA A 75 5.88 22.37 -21.45
N ARG A 76 5.83 21.03 -21.33
CA ARG A 76 5.11 20.16 -22.26
C ARG A 76 3.61 20.46 -22.31
N GLN A 77 2.98 20.65 -21.15
CA GLN A 77 1.55 20.97 -21.07
C GLN A 77 1.21 22.31 -21.72
N ASN A 78 2.16 23.25 -21.72
CA ASN A 78 1.99 24.59 -22.29
C ASN A 78 2.65 24.76 -23.66
N GLY A 79 3.22 23.70 -24.25
CA GLY A 79 3.86 23.74 -25.58
C GLY A 79 5.16 24.56 -25.65
N VAL A 80 5.85 24.79 -24.52
CA VAL A 80 7.08 25.59 -24.43
C VAL A 80 8.32 24.75 -24.09
N GLU A 81 8.28 23.44 -24.37
CA GLU A 81 9.38 22.51 -24.06
C GLU A 81 10.67 22.82 -24.84
N GLU A 82 10.56 23.23 -26.10
CA GLU A 82 11.70 23.59 -26.98
C GLU A 82 12.47 24.83 -26.49
N LEU A 83 11.82 25.69 -25.70
CA LEU A 83 12.44 26.89 -25.12
C LEU A 83 13.32 26.57 -23.91
N LEU A 84 13.25 25.35 -23.37
CA LEU A 84 14.07 24.95 -22.22
C LEU A 84 15.49 24.57 -22.66
N PRO A 85 16.51 24.83 -21.82
CA PRO A 85 17.84 24.25 -22.00
C PRO A 85 17.80 22.72 -22.07
N PRO A 86 18.75 22.06 -22.75
CA PRO A 86 18.75 20.60 -22.91
C PRO A 86 18.82 19.90 -21.54
N THR A 87 17.94 18.91 -21.33
CA THR A 87 17.86 18.13 -20.09
C THR A 87 17.77 16.63 -20.33
N VAL A 88 18.24 15.85 -19.37
CA VAL A 88 18.04 14.39 -19.36
C VAL A 88 16.57 13.97 -19.19
N LYS A 89 15.70 14.91 -18.78
CA LYS A 89 14.26 14.67 -18.57
C LYS A 89 13.40 15.09 -19.76
N GLY A 90 13.96 15.82 -20.73
CA GLY A 90 13.29 16.27 -21.94
C GLY A 90 12.78 15.13 -22.82
N THR A 91 11.68 15.37 -23.51
CA THR A 91 11.01 14.41 -24.39
C THR A 91 11.94 14.01 -25.53
N GLU A 92 12.50 15.00 -26.25
CA GLU A 92 13.42 14.77 -27.36
C GLU A 92 14.66 14.01 -26.91
N SER A 93 15.31 14.46 -25.84
CA SER A 93 16.53 13.81 -25.33
C SER A 93 16.27 12.37 -24.87
N ARG A 94 15.11 12.09 -24.28
CA ARG A 94 14.72 10.73 -23.87
C ARG A 94 14.41 9.83 -25.06
N ILE A 95 13.76 10.36 -26.09
CA ILE A 95 13.45 9.63 -27.32
C ILE A 95 14.74 9.37 -28.09
N ALA A 96 15.55 10.39 -28.33
CA ALA A 96 16.85 10.28 -29.00
C ALA A 96 17.72 9.21 -28.33
N LYS A 97 17.87 9.28 -27.00
CA LYS A 97 18.64 8.28 -26.24
C LYS A 97 18.05 6.87 -26.34
N ARG A 98 16.72 6.72 -26.38
CA ARG A 98 16.06 5.42 -26.53
C ARG A 98 16.26 4.84 -27.93
N VAL A 99 16.21 5.69 -28.96
CA VAL A 99 16.40 5.30 -30.36
C VAL A 99 17.86 4.93 -30.61
N GLU A 100 18.80 5.77 -30.15
CA GLU A 100 20.24 5.56 -30.34
C GLU A 100 20.76 4.32 -29.60
N PHE A 101 20.40 4.16 -28.33
CA PHE A 101 20.99 3.11 -27.47
C PHE A 101 20.11 1.88 -27.26
N GLY A 102 18.81 1.95 -27.57
CA GLY A 102 17.85 0.86 -27.33
C GLY A 102 17.67 0.49 -25.86
N LEU A 103 17.08 -0.68 -25.61
CA LEU A 103 16.97 -1.26 -24.27
C LEU A 103 18.33 -1.85 -23.86
N ARG A 104 18.84 -1.47 -22.69
CA ARG A 104 20.17 -1.87 -22.20
C ARG A 104 20.13 -2.62 -20.87
N VAL A 105 18.99 -3.17 -20.51
CA VAL A 105 18.84 -3.99 -19.29
C VAL A 105 19.58 -5.31 -19.48
N LYS A 106 20.21 -5.83 -18.43
CA LYS A 106 20.93 -7.10 -18.51
C LYS A 106 19.97 -8.25 -18.87
N GLY A 107 20.36 -9.08 -19.83
CA GLY A 107 19.56 -10.22 -20.29
C GLY A 107 18.68 -9.89 -21.50
N THR A 108 17.79 -8.90 -21.38
CA THR A 108 16.81 -8.53 -22.44
C THR A 108 17.22 -7.32 -23.29
N GLY A 109 18.31 -6.65 -22.93
CA GLY A 109 18.83 -5.53 -23.72
C GLY A 109 19.41 -5.96 -25.06
N VAL A 110 19.50 -5.03 -25.99
CA VAL A 110 20.06 -5.25 -27.34
C VAL A 110 21.48 -5.81 -27.20
N GLY A 111 21.74 -6.95 -27.85
CA GLY A 111 23.03 -7.64 -27.78
C GLY A 111 23.32 -8.37 -26.46
N GLN A 112 22.38 -8.42 -25.51
CA GLN A 112 22.51 -9.23 -24.29
C GLN A 112 21.85 -10.60 -24.47
N LYS A 113 22.37 -11.59 -23.73
CA LYS A 113 21.79 -12.94 -23.65
C LYS A 113 21.25 -13.20 -22.25
N VAL A 114 20.06 -13.77 -22.17
CA VAL A 114 19.44 -14.19 -20.90
C VAL A 114 20.24 -15.35 -20.29
N LYS A 115 20.49 -15.29 -18.98
CA LYS A 115 21.28 -16.30 -18.25
C LYS A 115 20.59 -17.69 -18.17
N GLY A 116 19.27 -17.75 -18.37
CA GLY A 116 18.44 -18.92 -18.09
C GLY A 116 18.29 -19.18 -16.59
N LYS A 117 17.30 -19.99 -16.21
CA LYS A 117 17.18 -20.50 -14.83
C LYS A 117 18.15 -21.66 -14.59
N ILE A 118 18.39 -22.04 -13.33
CA ILE A 118 19.33 -23.14 -13.00
C ILE A 118 18.89 -24.46 -13.64
N HIS A 119 17.60 -24.80 -13.54
CA HIS A 119 17.08 -26.03 -14.11
C HIS A 119 17.28 -26.08 -15.63
N GLU A 120 16.95 -25.02 -16.37
CA GLU A 120 17.17 -24.91 -17.83
C GLU A 120 18.62 -25.15 -18.24
N ARG A 121 19.58 -24.62 -17.47
CA ARG A 121 21.01 -24.82 -17.75
C ARG A 121 21.50 -26.24 -17.43
N MET A 122 20.87 -26.91 -16.47
CA MET A 122 21.27 -28.23 -15.99
C MET A 122 20.55 -29.40 -16.68
N VAL A 123 19.54 -29.12 -17.51
CA VAL A 123 18.87 -30.12 -18.38
C VAL A 123 19.94 -30.91 -19.14
N MET A 124 20.71 -30.27 -20.04
CA MET A 124 21.65 -30.98 -20.92
C MET A 124 22.74 -31.80 -20.18
N PRO A 125 23.45 -31.28 -19.15
CA PRO A 125 24.39 -32.10 -18.39
C PRO A 125 23.76 -33.30 -17.70
N ARG A 126 22.51 -33.20 -17.20
CA ARG A 126 21.82 -34.35 -16.59
C ARG A 126 21.54 -35.48 -17.59
N TYR A 127 21.23 -35.15 -18.84
CA TYR A 127 21.04 -36.16 -19.89
C TYR A 127 22.38 -36.73 -20.43
N ILE A 128 23.47 -35.94 -20.39
CA ILE A 128 24.78 -36.33 -20.94
C ILE A 128 25.62 -37.17 -19.95
N VAL A 129 25.35 -37.15 -18.64
CA VAL A 129 26.06 -37.96 -17.62
C VAL A 129 25.70 -39.47 -17.67
N MET A 130 24.99 -39.92 -18.71
CA MET A 130 24.81 -41.34 -19.06
C MET A 130 25.68 -41.84 -20.25
N PRO A 131 27.03 -41.64 -20.32
CA PRO A 131 27.87 -42.45 -21.20
C PRO A 131 28.48 -43.59 -20.38
N ARG A 132 27.79 -44.74 -20.34
CA ARG A 132 28.43 -46.00 -19.93
C ARG A 132 29.53 -46.31 -20.95
N ARG A 133 30.81 -46.29 -20.53
CA ARG A 133 31.90 -46.90 -21.31
C ARG A 133 31.63 -48.40 -21.43
N LEU A 134 31.09 -48.84 -22.57
CA LEU A 134 31.09 -50.25 -22.95
C LEU A 134 32.41 -50.56 -23.66
N GLY A 135 33.41 -50.92 -22.85
CA GLY A 135 34.44 -51.84 -23.31
C GLY A 135 33.83 -53.23 -23.36
N GLY A 136 33.42 -53.66 -24.56
CA GLY A 136 33.28 -55.07 -24.93
C GLY A 136 32.06 -55.81 -24.39
N ALA A 137 30.85 -55.41 -24.77
CA ALA A 137 29.74 -56.32 -25.05
C ALA A 137 28.59 -55.53 -25.67
N VAL A 138 28.29 -55.81 -26.94
CA VAL A 138 27.07 -55.34 -27.61
C VAL A 138 25.91 -56.13 -27.00
N THR A 139 25.16 -55.49 -26.12
CA THR A 139 23.79 -55.92 -25.79
C THR A 139 22.86 -54.80 -26.23
N ASP A 140 22.18 -55.02 -27.35
CA ASP A 140 21.04 -54.23 -27.79
C ASP A 140 19.87 -54.53 -26.83
N GLN A 141 19.84 -53.84 -25.69
CA GLN A 141 18.69 -53.80 -24.81
C GLN A 141 18.39 -52.34 -24.52
N VAL A 142 17.46 -51.81 -25.32
CA VAL A 142 16.66 -50.64 -24.95
C VAL A 142 15.89 -51.03 -23.68
N LEU A 143 16.42 -50.68 -22.52
CA LEU A 143 15.64 -50.67 -21.29
C LEU A 143 14.78 -49.41 -21.32
N GLN A 144 13.57 -49.54 -21.87
CA GLN A 144 12.48 -48.59 -21.66
C GLN A 144 11.99 -48.77 -20.22
N ASP A 145 12.62 -48.06 -19.29
CA ASP A 145 12.00 -47.81 -17.99
C ASP A 145 10.93 -46.75 -18.23
N GLY A 146 9.71 -47.23 -18.50
CA GLY A 146 8.52 -46.43 -18.64
C GLY A 146 8.11 -45.85 -17.30
N GLU A 147 8.48 -44.60 -17.05
CA GLU A 147 7.71 -43.67 -16.23
C GLU A 147 7.57 -42.36 -17.00
N GLU A 148 6.59 -42.36 -17.92
CA GLU A 148 6.06 -41.16 -18.54
C GLU A 148 5.27 -40.39 -17.47
N GLU A 149 5.93 -39.50 -16.73
CA GLU A 149 5.20 -38.46 -15.99
C GLU A 149 4.54 -37.52 -17.00
N THR A 150 3.27 -37.81 -17.28
CA THR A 150 2.33 -36.96 -17.99
C THR A 150 2.04 -35.69 -17.17
N GLY A 151 3.01 -34.77 -17.13
CA GLY A 151 2.84 -33.41 -16.64
C GLY A 151 2.08 -32.58 -17.66
N TYR A 152 0.76 -32.51 -17.51
CA TYR A 152 -0.18 -31.52 -18.06
C TYR A 152 0.43 -30.37 -18.88
N ALA A 153 0.58 -30.59 -20.18
CA ALA A 153 0.59 -29.54 -21.18
C ALA A 153 -0.64 -29.75 -22.07
N ARG A 154 -1.79 -29.20 -21.63
CA ARG A 154 -2.93 -28.98 -22.51
C ARG A 154 -3.25 -27.50 -22.53
N ASP A 155 -3.01 -26.93 -23.71
CA ASP A 155 -3.87 -25.98 -24.41
C ASP A 155 -4.08 -24.59 -23.76
N ALA A 156 -3.09 -23.72 -23.96
CA ALA A 156 -3.36 -22.29 -24.09
C ALA A 156 -3.68 -21.98 -25.56
N GLN A 157 -4.86 -22.40 -26.03
CA GLN A 157 -5.43 -21.87 -27.27
C GLN A 157 -6.10 -20.54 -26.98
N ALA A 158 -5.78 -19.56 -27.82
CA ALA A 158 -6.43 -18.27 -27.90
C ALA A 158 -7.80 -18.41 -28.57
N HIS A 159 -8.86 -17.91 -27.94
CA HIS A 159 -10.16 -17.64 -28.55
C HIS A 159 -10.78 -16.49 -27.73
N GLN A 160 -10.76 -15.22 -28.18
CA GLN A 160 -11.69 -14.59 -29.14
C GLN A 160 -13.15 -14.98 -28.91
N GLY A 161 -14.01 -13.97 -28.75
CA GLY A 161 -15.38 -14.12 -28.27
C GLY A 161 -16.36 -14.62 -29.32
N VAL A 162 -17.43 -15.23 -28.81
CA VAL A 162 -18.82 -15.32 -29.31
C VAL A 162 -19.59 -15.86 -28.09
N GLU A 163 -20.31 -15.02 -27.36
CA GLU A 163 -21.76 -14.76 -27.48
C GLU A 163 -22.64 -16.00 -27.66
N GLU A 164 -23.65 -16.03 -26.77
CA GLU A 164 -24.88 -16.82 -26.78
C GLU A 164 -24.88 -18.25 -26.22
N GLU A 165 -25.90 -18.45 -25.38
CA GLU A 165 -26.53 -19.73 -25.02
C GLU A 165 -26.18 -20.34 -23.66
N PHE A 166 -26.69 -19.72 -22.58
CA PHE A 166 -27.06 -20.43 -21.35
C PHE A 166 -28.34 -19.87 -20.71
N ALA A 167 -29.34 -19.60 -21.55
CA ALA A 167 -30.72 -19.38 -21.12
C ALA A 167 -31.51 -20.68 -21.31
N ARG A 168 -31.61 -21.50 -20.25
CA ARG A 168 -32.70 -22.46 -19.95
C ARG A 168 -32.25 -23.40 -18.84
N ILE A 169 -32.62 -23.06 -17.60
CA ILE A 169 -33.13 -23.94 -16.54
C ILE A 169 -33.31 -23.03 -15.32
N PHE A 170 -34.49 -22.38 -15.24
CA PHE A 170 -35.29 -22.07 -14.03
C PHE A 170 -36.32 -20.98 -14.38
N HIS A 171 -37.45 -21.42 -14.95
CA HIS A 171 -38.78 -20.80 -14.87
C HIS A 171 -39.62 -21.91 -14.23
N LEU A 172 -40.20 -21.77 -13.04
CA LEU A 172 -41.37 -21.00 -12.58
C LEU A 172 -41.29 -21.02 -11.02
N GLN A 173 -41.83 -20.13 -10.19
CA GLN A 173 -43.10 -19.39 -10.19
C GLN A 173 -43.01 -18.27 -9.10
N ASN A 174 -43.66 -17.13 -9.35
CA ASN A 174 -43.86 -16.00 -8.42
C ASN A 174 -44.77 -16.31 -7.20
N CYS A 175 -44.42 -15.70 -6.04
CA CYS A 175 -45.19 -14.99 -4.96
C CYS A 175 -46.67 -15.34 -4.61
N PRO A 176 -47.29 -14.90 -3.46
CA PRO A 176 -46.83 -14.10 -2.30
C PRO A 176 -47.30 -14.57 -0.88
N ALA A 177 -46.75 -13.89 0.15
CA ALA A 177 -47.23 -13.59 1.51
C ALA A 177 -48.41 -14.35 2.18
N SER A 178 -48.21 -14.82 3.42
CA SER A 178 -49.27 -14.86 4.43
C SER A 178 -48.75 -14.82 5.88
N THR A 179 -49.24 -13.80 6.59
CA THR A 179 -49.37 -13.58 8.03
C THR A 179 -49.55 -14.83 8.90
N LYS A 180 -48.87 -14.91 10.05
CA LYS A 180 -49.44 -15.35 11.35
C LYS A 180 -48.55 -15.03 12.56
N ARG A 181 -49.22 -14.56 13.62
CA ARG A 181 -48.76 -14.26 14.99
C ARG A 181 -48.78 -15.52 15.89
N GLY A 182 -48.01 -15.50 16.99
CA GLY A 182 -48.17 -16.33 18.20
C GLY A 182 -46.83 -16.60 18.89
N LEU A 183 -46.51 -15.98 20.04
CA LEU A 183 -46.64 -16.50 21.43
C LEU A 183 -45.90 -17.85 21.65
N SER A 184 -45.13 -18.16 22.70
CA SER A 184 -44.55 -17.51 23.87
C SER A 184 -43.79 -18.60 24.68
N THR A 185 -42.57 -18.31 25.17
CA THR A 185 -41.87 -18.86 26.38
C THR A 185 -41.46 -20.36 26.46
N PRO A 186 -40.57 -20.79 27.41
CA PRO A 186 -39.33 -20.16 27.93
C PRO A 186 -38.11 -21.14 28.04
N SER A 187 -36.94 -20.57 28.35
CA SER A 187 -35.80 -21.14 29.12
C SER A 187 -35.12 -22.44 28.68
N THR A 188 -33.87 -22.32 28.21
CA THR A 188 -32.75 -23.16 28.68
C THR A 188 -31.46 -22.34 28.69
N LEU A 189 -30.84 -22.24 29.87
CA LEU A 189 -29.51 -21.68 30.07
C LEU A 189 -28.49 -22.52 29.30
N ASN A 190 -27.74 -21.90 28.38
CA ASN A 190 -26.49 -22.46 27.89
C ASN A 190 -25.37 -21.44 28.12
N MET A 191 -24.65 -21.65 29.23
CA MET A 191 -23.37 -21.02 29.50
C MET A 191 -22.33 -21.73 28.64
N SER A 192 -21.89 -21.11 27.55
CA SER A 192 -20.64 -21.49 26.90
C SER A 192 -20.15 -20.47 25.88
N SER A 193 -18.83 -20.24 25.94
CA SER A 193 -17.93 -19.68 24.93
C SER A 193 -17.89 -18.17 24.73
N SER A 194 -16.77 -17.60 25.15
CA SER A 194 -16.24 -16.29 24.75
C SER A 194 -16.36 -16.06 23.23
N PRO A 195 -16.77 -14.87 22.76
CA PRO A 195 -17.01 -14.58 21.34
C PRO A 195 -15.75 -14.41 20.49
N ALA A 196 -14.56 -14.51 21.09
CA ALA A 196 -13.31 -14.48 20.37
C ALA A 196 -13.00 -15.86 19.77
N ALA A 197 -12.76 -15.91 18.45
CA ALA A 197 -12.13 -17.07 17.83
C ALA A 197 -10.81 -17.39 18.57
N PRO A 198 -10.40 -18.67 18.68
CA PRO A 198 -9.16 -19.05 19.34
C PRO A 198 -7.99 -18.35 18.61
N GLY A 199 -7.46 -17.28 19.21
CA GLY A 199 -6.49 -16.38 18.60
C GLY A 199 -6.77 -14.87 18.80
N GLY A 200 -7.87 -14.46 19.42
CA GLY A 200 -8.15 -13.05 19.72
C GLY A 200 -8.55 -12.20 18.51
N HIS A 201 -8.63 -12.80 17.32
CA HIS A 201 -9.06 -12.13 16.10
C HIS A 201 -10.58 -12.05 16.03
N THR A 202 -11.12 -10.85 15.79
CA THR A 202 -12.54 -10.70 15.47
C THR A 202 -12.85 -11.29 14.09
N HIS A 203 -14.08 -11.74 13.85
CA HIS A 203 -14.47 -12.27 12.52
C HIS A 203 -14.29 -11.22 11.40
N TYR A 204 -14.39 -9.95 11.75
CA TYR A 204 -14.08 -8.81 10.89
C TYR A 204 -12.59 -8.78 10.49
N THR A 205 -11.70 -8.93 11.47
CA THR A 205 -10.24 -8.99 11.26
C THR A 205 -9.84 -10.18 10.38
N VAL A 206 -10.43 -11.36 10.59
CA VAL A 206 -10.13 -12.59 9.83
C VAL A 206 -10.40 -12.44 8.33
N LEU A 207 -11.48 -11.75 7.94
CA LEU A 207 -11.79 -11.48 6.53
C LEU A 207 -11.19 -10.17 6.00
N GLY A 208 -10.54 -9.36 6.85
CA GLY A 208 -10.00 -8.05 6.49
C GLY A 208 -11.09 -7.02 6.14
N LEU A 209 -12.23 -7.08 6.84
CA LEU A 209 -13.38 -6.20 6.66
C LEU A 209 -13.58 -5.32 7.90
N THR A 210 -14.10 -4.11 7.73
CA THR A 210 -14.43 -3.22 8.84
C THR A 210 -15.94 -3.16 9.08
N ARG A 211 -16.35 -3.05 10.35
CA ARG A 211 -17.78 -2.99 10.74
C ARG A 211 -18.55 -1.87 10.01
N LYS A 212 -17.90 -0.72 9.80
CA LYS A 212 -18.49 0.44 9.09
C LYS A 212 -18.82 0.14 7.63
N LEU A 213 -17.91 -0.51 6.90
CA LEU A 213 -18.12 -0.87 5.50
C LEU A 213 -19.30 -1.84 5.30
N LEU A 214 -19.60 -2.65 6.31
CA LEU A 214 -20.69 -3.62 6.25
C LEU A 214 -22.04 -3.03 6.68
N GLN A 215 -22.06 -1.84 7.28
CA GLN A 215 -23.29 -1.17 7.74
C GLN A 215 -23.89 -0.26 6.66
N GLU A 216 -23.06 0.30 5.78
CA GLU A 216 -23.48 1.27 4.74
C GLU A 216 -23.98 0.60 3.45
N GLN A 217 -23.73 -0.70 3.27
CA GLN A 217 -24.02 -1.42 2.02
C GLN A 217 -25.38 -2.11 2.07
N ALA A 218 -26.12 -2.07 0.94
CA ALA A 218 -27.36 -2.82 0.78
C ALA A 218 -27.11 -4.34 0.93
N ALA A 219 -28.08 -5.08 1.49
CA ALA A 219 -27.91 -6.49 1.86
C ALA A 219 -27.41 -7.39 0.71
N GLU A 220 -27.78 -7.11 -0.54
CA GLU A 220 -27.32 -7.86 -1.71
C GLU A 220 -25.84 -7.60 -2.05
N GLN A 221 -25.40 -6.35 -1.94
CA GLN A 221 -24.01 -5.94 -2.19
C GLN A 221 -23.09 -6.41 -1.06
N LEU A 222 -23.62 -6.44 0.18
CA LEU A 222 -22.94 -6.97 1.36
C LEU A 222 -22.46 -8.41 1.16
N GLN A 223 -23.32 -9.28 0.62
CA GLN A 223 -22.96 -10.68 0.34
C GLN A 223 -21.85 -10.82 -0.68
N GLN A 224 -21.83 -9.97 -1.71
CA GLN A 224 -20.79 -9.98 -2.74
C GLN A 224 -19.44 -9.54 -2.17
N VAL A 225 -19.44 -8.51 -1.31
CA VAL A 225 -18.23 -8.03 -0.62
C VAL A 225 -17.66 -9.10 0.31
N ILE A 226 -18.51 -9.76 1.10
CA ILE A 226 -18.11 -10.82 2.03
C ILE A 226 -17.54 -12.03 1.26
N LYS A 227 -18.19 -12.45 0.16
CA LYS A 227 -17.69 -13.54 -0.71
C LYS A 227 -16.32 -13.22 -1.33
N ARG A 228 -16.13 -11.99 -1.81
CA ARG A 228 -14.86 -11.54 -2.37
C ARG A 228 -13.75 -11.52 -1.30
N ALA A 229 -14.07 -11.08 -0.09
CA ALA A 229 -13.14 -11.04 1.03
C ALA A 229 -12.74 -12.47 1.48
N TYR A 230 -13.70 -13.39 1.57
CA TYR A 230 -13.46 -14.81 1.85
C TYR A 230 -12.51 -15.45 0.83
N HIS A 231 -12.78 -15.26 -0.47
CA HIS A 231 -11.90 -15.81 -1.51
C HIS A 231 -10.48 -15.23 -1.44
N ARG A 232 -10.35 -13.92 -1.16
CA ARG A 232 -9.05 -13.29 -0.92
C ARG A 232 -8.33 -13.89 0.29
N ALA A 233 -9.02 -14.09 1.41
CA ALA A 233 -8.44 -14.62 2.64
C ALA A 233 -7.92 -16.05 2.46
N LEU A 234 -8.67 -16.90 1.75
CA LEU A 234 -8.24 -18.26 1.41
C LEU A 234 -6.98 -18.28 0.54
N LEU A 235 -6.90 -17.44 -0.49
CA LEU A 235 -5.74 -17.37 -1.39
C LEU A 235 -4.46 -16.86 -0.71
N GLN A 236 -4.60 -16.10 0.38
CA GLN A 236 -3.47 -15.63 1.17
C GLN A 236 -3.00 -16.68 2.18
N ASN A 237 -3.93 -17.42 2.79
CA ASN A 237 -3.66 -18.37 3.86
C ASN A 237 -3.72 -19.84 3.43
N HIS A 238 -3.70 -20.12 2.12
CA HIS A 238 -3.73 -21.49 1.60
C HIS A 238 -2.47 -22.28 2.07
N PRO A 239 -2.60 -23.52 2.58
CA PRO A 239 -1.50 -24.30 3.12
C PRO A 239 -0.41 -24.61 2.09
N ASP A 240 -0.76 -24.62 0.80
CA ASP A 240 0.18 -24.82 -0.32
C ASP A 240 1.19 -23.66 -0.50
N LYS A 241 0.94 -22.50 0.13
CA LYS A 241 1.93 -21.40 0.19
C LYS A 241 2.91 -21.51 1.35
N TYR A 242 2.66 -22.41 2.31
CA TYR A 242 3.50 -22.62 3.50
C TYR A 242 4.55 -23.77 3.47
N PRO A 243 5.05 -24.31 2.32
CA PRO A 243 6.15 -25.30 2.36
C PRO A 243 7.54 -24.73 2.70
N GLN A 244 7.73 -23.40 2.80
CA GLN A 244 9.07 -22.79 2.87
C GLN A 244 9.52 -22.32 4.27
N LEU A 245 8.89 -22.80 5.35
CA LEU A 245 9.25 -22.39 6.74
C LEU A 245 9.55 -23.54 7.71
N LYS A 246 9.67 -24.79 7.24
CA LYS A 246 10.13 -25.92 8.06
C LYS A 246 11.31 -26.64 7.41
N GLY A 247 12.51 -26.10 7.62
CA GLY A 247 13.78 -26.80 7.41
C GLY A 247 14.75 -26.41 8.53
N PRO A 248 15.44 -27.35 9.21
CA PRO A 248 16.35 -27.03 10.28
C PRO A 248 17.73 -26.71 9.71
N GLY A 249 18.20 -25.48 9.94
CA GLY A 249 19.62 -25.11 9.81
C GLY A 249 19.90 -24.00 8.81
N SER A 250 20.20 -22.80 9.30
CA SER A 250 21.51 -22.16 9.12
C SER A 250 21.56 -20.78 9.82
N THR A 251 22.78 -20.41 10.19
CA THR A 251 23.24 -19.40 11.15
C THR A 251 23.29 -17.96 10.64
N VAL A 252 23.28 -17.03 11.60
CA VAL A 252 23.65 -15.58 11.61
C VAL A 252 24.53 -15.09 10.43
N SER A 253 24.39 -13.88 9.84
CA SER A 253 24.35 -12.53 10.44
C SER A 253 23.96 -11.43 9.40
N ASP A 254 23.27 -10.37 9.87
CA ASP A 254 23.26 -8.91 9.51
C ASP A 254 23.52 -8.38 8.08
N SER A 255 22.93 -7.29 7.57
CA SER A 255 21.71 -6.48 7.87
C SER A 255 21.63 -5.33 6.84
N THR A 256 20.41 -5.00 6.36
CA THR A 256 19.83 -3.65 6.08
C THR A 256 18.86 -3.61 4.89
N SER A 257 17.58 -3.90 5.18
CA SER A 257 16.40 -3.07 4.85
C SER A 257 15.14 -3.88 5.17
N SER A 258 14.79 -3.82 6.44
CA SER A 258 13.75 -4.58 7.13
C SER A 258 12.35 -3.97 6.95
N ARG A 259 11.47 -4.72 6.31
CA ARG A 259 10.03 -4.75 6.63
C ARG A 259 9.68 -6.19 6.98
N SER A 260 9.97 -6.55 8.22
CA SER A 260 9.50 -7.80 8.81
C SER A 260 7.99 -7.67 9.02
N PRO A 261 7.13 -8.53 8.46
CA PRO A 261 5.76 -8.63 8.96
C PRO A 261 5.87 -9.20 10.38
N ALA A 262 5.60 -8.37 11.38
CA ALA A 262 5.36 -8.82 12.74
C ALA A 262 4.27 -9.91 12.69
N LYS A 263 4.56 -11.09 13.25
CA LYS A 263 3.66 -12.22 13.53
C LYS A 263 2.21 -11.99 13.10
N SER A 264 1.91 -12.07 11.80
CA SER A 264 0.54 -12.24 11.34
C SER A 264 0.27 -13.72 11.52
N ASP A 265 -0.45 -14.04 12.59
CA ASP A 265 -0.90 -15.39 12.89
C ASP A 265 -1.35 -16.11 11.63
N VAL A 266 -0.86 -17.33 11.44
CA VAL A 266 -1.29 -18.20 10.36
C VAL A 266 -2.79 -18.46 10.58
N LEU A 267 -3.64 -17.67 9.93
CA LEU A 267 -5.10 -17.83 10.02
C LEU A 267 -5.44 -19.18 9.41
N THR A 268 -6.01 -20.08 10.21
CA THR A 268 -6.38 -21.40 9.72
C THR A 268 -7.57 -21.29 8.78
N ILE A 269 -7.68 -22.21 7.82
CA ILE A 269 -8.84 -22.25 6.90
C ILE A 269 -10.14 -22.36 7.71
N ASP A 270 -10.12 -23.06 8.84
CA ASP A 270 -11.29 -23.20 9.73
C ASP A 270 -11.73 -21.85 10.32
N GLN A 271 -10.80 -20.99 10.72
CA GLN A 271 -11.10 -19.61 11.18
C GLN A 271 -11.72 -18.76 10.07
N ILE A 272 -11.20 -18.88 8.84
CA ILE A 272 -11.72 -18.12 7.68
C ILE A 272 -13.13 -18.60 7.32
N SER A 273 -13.38 -19.91 7.37
CA SER A 273 -14.69 -20.49 7.07
C SER A 273 -15.74 -20.15 8.12
N THR A 274 -15.37 -20.13 9.39
CA THR A 274 -16.27 -19.75 10.50
C THR A 274 -16.63 -18.26 10.43
N ALA A 275 -15.66 -17.39 10.17
CA ALA A 275 -15.91 -15.96 9.98
C ALA A 275 -16.86 -15.68 8.80
N TYR A 276 -16.70 -16.39 7.68
CA TYR A 276 -17.61 -16.27 6.53
C TYR A 276 -19.04 -16.68 6.89
N LYS A 277 -19.24 -17.83 7.56
CA LYS A 277 -20.57 -18.32 7.96
C LYS A 277 -21.30 -17.35 8.89
N VAL A 278 -20.60 -16.79 9.88
CA VAL A 278 -21.18 -15.85 10.84
C VAL A 278 -21.53 -14.51 10.16
N LEU A 279 -20.66 -14.00 9.29
CA LEU A 279 -20.87 -12.71 8.63
C LEU A 279 -21.83 -12.79 7.43
N SER A 280 -21.99 -13.95 6.79
CA SER A 280 -22.91 -14.13 5.65
C SER A 280 -24.38 -14.10 6.08
N ASP A 281 -24.72 -14.58 7.28
CA ASP A 281 -26.11 -14.61 7.74
C ASP A 281 -26.46 -13.35 8.54
N THR A 282 -27.51 -12.64 8.14
CA THR A 282 -27.91 -11.37 8.77
C THR A 282 -28.25 -11.52 10.25
N LYS A 283 -28.83 -12.67 10.65
CA LYS A 283 -29.17 -12.98 12.04
C LYS A 283 -27.93 -13.28 12.88
N LEU A 284 -27.03 -14.14 12.39
CA LEU A 284 -25.79 -14.51 13.09
C LEU A 284 -24.84 -13.31 13.21
N LYS A 285 -24.74 -12.48 12.17
CA LYS A 285 -24.02 -11.21 12.21
C LYS A 285 -24.57 -10.30 13.31
N ALA A 286 -25.89 -10.13 13.40
CA ALA A 286 -26.51 -9.26 14.41
C ALA A 286 -26.33 -9.79 15.84
N GLU A 287 -26.36 -11.11 16.04
CA GLU A 287 -26.08 -11.75 17.33
C GLU A 287 -24.60 -11.59 17.73
N TYR A 288 -23.69 -11.71 16.76
CA TYR A 288 -22.26 -11.48 16.95
C TYR A 288 -21.94 -10.01 17.23
N ASP A 289 -22.57 -9.08 16.52
CA ASP A 289 -22.42 -7.64 16.78
C ASP A 289 -22.91 -7.28 18.18
N ARG A 290 -24.05 -7.87 18.60
CA ARG A 290 -24.56 -7.71 19.96
C ARG A 290 -23.61 -8.29 21.00
N SER A 291 -22.96 -9.42 20.72
CA SER A 291 -22.00 -10.00 21.67
C SER A 291 -20.69 -9.21 21.75
N LEU A 292 -20.26 -8.57 20.67
CA LEU A 292 -19.14 -7.62 20.67
C LEU A 292 -19.46 -6.36 21.49
N ASP A 293 -20.69 -5.85 21.41
CA ASP A 293 -21.12 -4.66 22.16
C ASP A 293 -21.35 -4.96 23.65
N LEU A 294 -21.71 -6.20 24.01
CA LEU A 294 -21.94 -6.64 25.40
C LEU A 294 -20.68 -7.17 26.10
N ALA A 295 -19.57 -7.36 25.40
CA ALA A 295 -18.33 -7.85 26.01
C ALA A 295 -17.74 -6.77 26.95
N PRO A 296 -17.72 -6.98 28.29
CA PRO A 296 -17.11 -6.03 29.21
C PRO A 296 -15.59 -6.07 29.00
N ASN A 297 -15.04 -4.93 28.60
CA ASN A 297 -13.63 -4.56 28.63
C ASN A 297 -12.61 -5.61 28.13
N ASN A 298 -12.24 -5.48 26.85
CA ASN A 298 -10.90 -5.80 26.35
C ASN A 298 -10.58 -4.90 25.14
N GLN A 299 -10.77 -3.58 25.30
CA GLN A 299 -10.20 -2.59 24.37
C GLN A 299 -8.77 -2.16 24.77
N GLY A 300 -8.10 -2.96 25.61
CA GLY A 300 -6.66 -2.89 25.86
C GLY A 300 -5.78 -3.55 24.79
N LEU A 301 -6.32 -3.86 23.61
CA LEU A 301 -5.53 -4.34 22.48
C LEU A 301 -5.37 -3.24 21.45
N LYS A 302 -4.13 -2.73 21.35
CA LYS A 302 -3.50 -2.25 20.12
C LYS A 302 -4.52 -1.72 19.12
N ARG A 303 -5.01 -0.51 19.38
CA ARG A 303 -5.48 0.37 18.31
C ARG A 303 -4.39 0.29 17.25
N GLU A 304 -4.71 -0.31 16.10
CA GLU A 304 -3.82 -0.36 14.95
C GLU A 304 -3.13 0.99 14.84
N GLU A 305 -1.81 0.98 14.64
CA GLU A 305 -0.94 2.15 14.47
C GLU A 305 -1.54 3.07 13.39
N ALA A 306 -2.53 3.85 13.80
CA ALA A 306 -3.24 4.80 12.99
C ALA A 306 -2.32 6.02 12.94
N PHE A 307 -1.21 5.86 12.21
CA PHE A 307 -0.24 6.87 11.87
C PHE A 307 -0.19 8.01 12.90
N GLN A 308 0.23 7.66 14.13
CA GLN A 308 0.15 8.57 15.27
C GLN A 308 1.18 9.67 15.05
N THR A 309 0.71 10.80 14.55
CA THR A 309 1.58 11.86 14.05
C THR A 309 1.87 12.83 15.19
N GLY A 310 3.09 12.74 15.75
CA GLY A 310 3.58 13.65 16.78
C GLY A 310 2.86 13.50 18.12
N ILE A 311 3.36 12.59 18.97
CA ILE A 311 2.95 12.47 20.37
C ILE A 311 3.77 13.48 21.16
N GLU A 312 3.11 14.43 21.84
CA GLU A 312 3.73 15.36 22.77
C GLU A 312 3.52 14.85 24.20
N ASN A 313 4.61 14.64 24.95
CA ASN A 313 4.53 14.21 26.35
C ASN A 313 4.51 15.45 27.25
N VAL A 314 3.54 15.51 28.18
CA VAL A 314 3.31 16.64 29.08
C VAL A 314 2.98 16.09 30.47
N ASP A 315 3.51 16.70 31.52
CA ASP A 315 3.18 16.33 32.90
C ASP A 315 1.87 17.01 33.33
N LEU A 316 1.08 16.37 34.20
CA LEU A 316 -0.22 16.92 34.64
C LEU A 316 -0.11 18.32 35.27
N ASP A 317 1.01 18.61 35.92
CA ASP A 317 1.29 19.91 36.57
C ASP A 317 1.49 21.06 35.57
N ASP A 318 1.80 20.75 34.30
CA ASP A 318 2.00 21.74 33.23
C ASP A 318 0.69 22.11 32.49
N LEU A 319 -0.44 21.49 32.87
CA LEU A 319 -1.74 21.68 32.22
C LEU A 319 -2.59 22.71 32.96
N GLU A 320 -3.32 23.52 32.20
CA GLU A 320 -4.26 24.49 32.76
C GLU A 320 -5.52 23.76 33.26
N PHE A 321 -5.86 23.93 34.54
CA PHE A 321 -7.07 23.36 35.14
C PHE A 321 -8.20 24.41 35.19
N ASP A 322 -9.38 24.05 34.69
CA ASP A 322 -10.59 24.88 34.76
C ASP A 322 -11.46 24.42 35.95
N GLU A 323 -11.38 25.14 37.07
CA GLU A 323 -12.15 24.85 38.30
C GLU A 323 -13.67 24.81 38.06
N GLY A 324 -14.18 25.51 37.04
CA GLY A 324 -15.62 25.56 36.77
C GLY A 324 -16.16 24.34 36.03
N GLN A 325 -15.30 23.57 35.37
CA GLN A 325 -15.67 22.39 34.56
C GLN A 325 -14.94 21.12 35.00
N GLU A 326 -14.11 21.20 36.05
CA GLU A 326 -13.30 20.09 36.58
C GLU A 326 -12.52 19.36 35.48
N CYS A 327 -11.92 20.14 34.56
CA CYS A 327 -11.21 19.61 33.41
C CYS A 327 -9.86 20.28 33.18
N TRP A 328 -8.91 19.49 32.70
CA TRP A 328 -7.62 19.97 32.23
C TRP A 328 -7.71 20.27 30.74
N TYR A 329 -7.11 21.38 30.33
CA TYR A 329 -7.07 21.76 28.92
C TYR A 329 -5.71 22.30 28.49
N ARG A 330 -5.46 22.20 27.18
CA ARG A 330 -4.27 22.80 26.55
C ARG A 330 -4.54 23.19 25.11
N SER A 331 -3.89 24.27 24.68
CA SER A 331 -3.90 24.69 23.29
C SER A 331 -3.12 23.73 22.38
N CYS A 332 -3.60 23.56 21.15
CA CYS A 332 -2.97 22.71 20.16
C CYS A 332 -2.26 23.55 19.08
N ARG A 333 -1.22 22.98 18.46
CA ARG A 333 -0.48 23.59 17.34
C ARG A 333 -1.33 23.87 16.10
N CYS A 334 -2.54 23.32 16.01
CA CYS A 334 -3.51 23.63 14.96
C CYS A 334 -4.21 25.00 15.14
N GLY A 335 -4.04 25.65 16.30
CA GLY A 335 -4.64 26.95 16.60
C GLY A 335 -5.90 26.89 17.48
N ASN A 336 -6.38 25.70 17.86
CA ASN A 336 -7.44 25.58 18.87
C ASN A 336 -6.84 25.81 20.28
N SER A 337 -7.40 26.76 21.03
CA SER A 337 -7.00 27.08 22.41
C SER A 337 -7.36 26.00 23.43
N ARG A 338 -8.38 25.19 23.17
CA ARG A 338 -8.80 24.04 24.01
C ARG A 338 -8.78 22.75 23.19
N GLY A 339 -7.66 22.51 22.51
CA GLY A 339 -7.53 21.37 21.59
C GLY A 339 -7.48 20.04 22.31
N PHE A 340 -6.82 19.97 23.46
CA PHE A 340 -6.78 18.79 24.32
C PHE A 340 -7.63 19.07 25.57
N LEU A 341 -8.54 18.16 25.91
CA LEU A 341 -9.43 18.29 27.05
C LEU A 341 -9.73 16.90 27.64
N PHE A 342 -9.64 16.77 28.95
CA PHE A 342 -9.95 15.55 29.71
C PHE A 342 -10.32 15.89 31.16
N THR A 343 -10.98 14.96 31.83
CA THR A 343 -11.56 15.10 33.18
C THR A 343 -10.91 14.14 34.18
N GLU A 344 -11.25 14.26 35.46
CA GLU A 344 -10.64 13.44 36.52
C GLU A 344 -11.04 11.97 36.37
N ALA A 345 -12.27 11.72 35.91
CA ALA A 345 -12.75 10.38 35.61
C ALA A 345 -11.89 9.67 34.53
N ASP A 346 -11.38 10.43 33.56
CA ASP A 346 -10.52 9.87 32.51
C ASP A 346 -9.12 9.50 33.05
N LEU A 347 -8.63 10.24 34.04
CA LEU A 347 -7.37 9.95 34.74
C LEU A 347 -7.53 8.74 35.68
N GLU A 348 -8.65 8.65 36.40
CA GLU A 348 -8.93 7.54 37.32
C GLU A 348 -9.02 6.20 36.57
N GLU A 349 -9.61 6.17 35.37
CA GLU A 349 -9.69 4.96 34.54
C GLU A 349 -8.30 4.43 34.14
N VAL A 350 -7.32 5.31 33.94
CA VAL A 350 -5.94 4.94 33.56
C VAL A 350 -4.95 5.07 34.72
N GLY A 351 -5.46 5.23 35.95
CA GLY A 351 -4.67 5.48 37.15
C GLY A 351 -3.59 4.45 37.43
N GLU A 352 -3.86 3.17 37.11
CA GLU A 352 -2.89 2.08 37.25
C GLU A 352 -1.69 2.18 36.29
N ASN A 353 -1.84 2.91 35.18
CA ASN A 353 -0.80 3.06 34.16
C ASN A 353 0.05 4.34 34.36
N GLY A 354 -0.47 5.35 35.06
CA GLY A 354 0.18 6.66 35.25
C GLY A 354 0.35 7.48 33.96
N GLU A 355 -0.36 7.12 32.89
CA GLU A 355 -0.25 7.72 31.56
C GLU A 355 -1.61 7.77 30.85
N LEU A 356 -2.07 8.97 30.48
CA LEU A 356 -3.31 9.19 29.71
C LEU A 356 -3.00 9.68 28.29
N LEU A 357 -3.59 9.07 27.26
CA LEU A 357 -3.46 9.53 25.87
C LEU A 357 -4.70 10.30 25.42
N VAL A 358 -4.52 11.57 25.08
CA VAL A 358 -5.61 12.48 24.67
C VAL A 358 -5.39 12.94 23.23
N GLY A 359 -6.42 12.79 22.40
CA GLY A 359 -6.42 13.31 21.02
C GLY A 359 -6.89 14.76 20.96
N CYS A 360 -6.35 15.55 20.04
CA CYS A 360 -6.90 16.88 19.79
C CYS A 360 -8.29 16.80 19.15
N GLN A 361 -9.22 17.67 19.55
CA GLN A 361 -10.58 17.71 19.01
C GLN A 361 -10.63 18.10 17.52
N ASP A 362 -9.68 18.93 17.06
CA ASP A 362 -9.70 19.54 15.71
C ASP A 362 -8.59 19.05 14.77
N CYS A 363 -7.71 18.14 15.21
CA CYS A 363 -6.65 17.62 14.35
C CYS A 363 -6.21 16.21 14.76
N SER A 364 -5.28 15.63 14.00
CA SER A 364 -4.76 14.27 14.25
C SER A 364 -3.57 14.22 15.23
N LEU A 365 -3.30 15.29 15.98
CA LEU A 365 -2.25 15.30 17.00
C LEU A 365 -2.73 14.60 18.28
N TRP A 366 -1.75 14.00 18.97
CA TRP A 366 -1.95 13.27 20.21
C TRP A 366 -1.04 13.84 21.29
N MET A 367 -1.54 13.89 22.52
CA MET A 367 -0.79 14.28 23.71
C MET A 367 -0.82 13.12 24.70
N LYS A 368 0.32 12.85 25.34
CA LYS A 368 0.46 11.86 26.38
C LYS A 368 0.70 12.60 27.70
N VAL A 369 -0.23 12.45 28.63
CA VAL A 369 -0.22 13.10 29.93
C VAL A 369 0.33 12.11 30.96
N HIS A 370 1.40 12.48 31.64
CA HIS A 370 1.97 11.69 32.73
C HIS A 370 1.47 12.23 34.08
N PHE A 371 1.05 11.32 34.97
CA PHE A 371 0.59 11.66 36.30
C PHE A 371 0.91 10.55 37.29
N ALA A 372 1.02 10.90 38.57
CA ALA A 372 1.24 9.95 39.66
C ALA A 372 0.13 10.13 40.70
N ILE A 373 -0.47 9.02 41.12
CA ILE A 373 -1.42 9.02 42.24
C ILE A 373 -0.60 8.95 43.53
N VAL A 374 -0.80 9.91 44.42
CA VAL A 374 -0.20 9.92 45.76
C VAL A 374 -1.25 9.39 46.73
N ASP A 375 -1.05 8.19 47.26
CA ASP A 375 -1.84 7.67 48.37
C ASP A 375 -1.45 8.43 49.65
N GLU A 376 -2.38 9.18 50.25
CA GLU A 376 -2.19 9.77 51.60
C GLU A 376 -2.51 8.79 52.73
#